data_AF-A0A831NTC1-F1
#
_entry.id   AF-A0A831NTC1-F1
#
_cell.length_a   1.000
_cell.length_b   1.000
_cell.length_c   1.000
_cell.angle_alpha   90.00
_cell.angle_beta   90.00
_cell.angle_gamma   90.00
#
_symmetry.space_group_name_H-M   'P 1'
#
loop_
_entity.id
_entity.type
_entity.pdbx_description
1 polymer ?
#
loop_
_entity_poly.entity_id
_entity_poly.type
_entity_poly.pdbx_seq_one_letter_code
_entity_poly.pdbx_strand_id
1 'polypeptide(L)'
;AKWARWHRESYMVGALARVNNNFDQLHPAAREAAETLGLEVPCHNPYMNNLAQVVEIVHCAHNSLAMLDQVLDQGLEQEDISYTPGPGQGVGAVEAPRGLLFHAYRLDDSGRCTEADAVIPTSQNVNNIERDMKAFAPRMVASMPRDQVRLHLEMLLRAYDPCISCSVHMLEVEFVQ
;
A
#
# COMPACT_ATOMS: atom_id res chain seq x y z
N ALA A 1 -9.64 10.11 10.65
CA ALA A 1 -9.18 10.01 9.24
C ALA A 1 -10.42 9.99 8.34
N LYS A 2 -10.31 10.38 7.06
CA LYS A 2 -11.41 10.24 6.08
C LYS A 2 -11.45 8.80 5.59
N TRP A 3 -12.64 8.23 5.38
CA TRP A 3 -12.79 6.93 4.72
C TRP A 3 -12.74 7.11 3.20
N ALA A 4 -11.92 6.30 2.54
CA ALA A 4 -11.94 6.20 1.07
C ALA A 4 -12.91 5.11 0.62
N ARG A 5 -13.54 5.36 -0.54
CA ARG A 5 -14.37 4.41 -1.27
C ARG A 5 -14.22 4.66 -2.77
N TRP A 6 -14.47 3.63 -3.56
CA TRP A 6 -14.55 3.74 -5.01
C TRP A 6 -15.83 3.09 -5.50
N HIS A 7 -15.76 1.90 -6.12
CA HIS A 7 -16.95 1.13 -6.53
C HIS A 7 -17.59 0.29 -5.42
N ARG A 8 -16.84 0.00 -4.35
CA ARG A 8 -17.30 -0.72 -3.17
C ARG A 8 -17.27 0.19 -1.96
N GLU A 9 -17.86 -0.29 -0.86
CA GLU A 9 -17.89 0.47 0.38
C GLU A 9 -16.49 0.69 1.00
N SER A 10 -15.53 -0.18 0.70
CA SER A 10 -14.09 -0.06 1.02
C SER A 10 -13.24 -0.78 -0.03
N TYR A 11 -11.94 -0.51 -0.05
CA TYR A 11 -10.97 -1.22 -0.87
C TYR A 11 -9.62 -1.29 -0.15
N MET A 12 -8.75 -2.20 -0.59
CA MET A 12 -7.39 -2.35 -0.11
C MET A 12 -6.41 -1.88 -1.18
N VAL A 13 -5.37 -1.16 -0.76
CA VAL A 13 -4.16 -0.87 -1.53
C VAL A 13 -2.93 -1.45 -0.81
N GLY A 14 -1.86 -1.71 -1.56
CA GLY A 14 -0.64 -2.31 -1.05
C GLY A 14 -0.16 -3.47 -1.92
N ALA A 15 0.82 -4.22 -1.43
CA ALA A 15 1.45 -5.30 -2.18
C ALA A 15 0.44 -6.36 -2.65
N LEU A 16 -0.46 -6.81 -1.76
CA LEU A 16 -1.46 -7.82 -2.12
C LEU A 16 -2.39 -7.35 -3.25
N ALA A 17 -2.77 -6.07 -3.23
CA ALA A 17 -3.62 -5.49 -4.27
C ALA A 17 -2.88 -5.45 -5.61
N ARG A 18 -1.60 -5.05 -5.63
CA ARG A 18 -0.78 -5.04 -6.85
C ARG A 18 -0.54 -6.43 -7.40
N VAL A 19 -0.19 -7.39 -6.54
CA VAL A 19 0.01 -8.79 -6.91
C VAL A 19 -1.28 -9.40 -7.47
N ASN A 20 -2.44 -9.16 -6.85
CA ASN A 20 -3.73 -9.61 -7.38
C ASN A 20 -4.04 -9.06 -8.78
N ASN A 21 -3.71 -7.79 -9.03
CA ASN A 21 -4.06 -7.11 -10.28
C ASN A 21 -3.05 -7.38 -11.40
N ASN A 22 -1.77 -7.60 -11.07
CA ASN A 22 -0.66 -7.57 -12.03
C ASN A 22 0.23 -8.82 -11.95
N PHE A 23 -0.28 -9.95 -11.43
CA PHE A 23 0.50 -11.17 -11.21
C PHE A 23 1.31 -11.60 -12.45
N ASP A 24 0.70 -11.53 -13.63
CA ASP A 24 1.32 -11.94 -14.89
C ASP A 24 2.52 -11.06 -15.30
N GLN A 25 2.59 -9.83 -14.79
CA GLN A 25 3.68 -8.89 -15.05
C GLN A 25 4.88 -9.09 -14.13
N LEU A 26 4.78 -9.97 -13.12
CA LEU A 26 5.88 -10.24 -12.21
C LEU A 26 7.08 -10.85 -12.93
N HIS A 27 8.26 -10.62 -12.35
CA HIS A 27 9.48 -11.32 -12.79
C HIS A 27 9.31 -12.84 -12.53
N PRO A 28 9.82 -13.74 -13.40
CA PRO A 28 9.70 -15.18 -13.20
C PRO A 28 10.07 -15.67 -11.80
N ALA A 29 11.20 -15.19 -11.25
CA ALA A 29 11.63 -15.54 -9.89
C ALA A 29 10.67 -15.04 -8.79
N ALA A 30 9.95 -13.94 -9.02
CA ALA A 30 8.94 -13.45 -8.08
C ALA A 30 7.67 -14.32 -8.14
N ARG A 31 7.29 -14.84 -9.32
CA ARG A 31 6.20 -15.83 -9.44
C ARG A 31 6.57 -17.14 -8.73
N GLU A 32 7.80 -17.62 -8.91
CA GLU A 32 8.31 -18.80 -8.19
C GLU A 32 8.29 -18.58 -6.66
N ALA A 33 8.65 -17.38 -6.19
CA ALA A 33 8.54 -17.03 -4.77
C ALA A 33 7.09 -17.05 -4.30
N ALA A 34 6.13 -16.56 -5.11
CA ALA A 34 4.70 -16.62 -4.78
C ALA A 34 4.22 -18.07 -4.66
N GLU A 35 4.60 -18.94 -5.60
CA GLU A 35 4.28 -20.38 -5.57
C GLU A 35 4.87 -21.06 -4.33
N THR A 36 6.15 -20.79 -4.02
CA THR A 36 6.85 -21.34 -2.85
C THR A 36 6.19 -20.91 -1.53
N LEU A 37 5.70 -19.68 -1.47
CA LEU A 37 5.01 -19.13 -0.30
C LEU A 37 3.52 -19.54 -0.23
N GLY A 38 3.00 -20.26 -1.23
CA GLY A 38 1.59 -20.62 -1.31
C GLY A 38 0.65 -19.42 -1.51
N LEU A 39 1.12 -18.36 -2.17
CA LEU A 39 0.30 -17.19 -2.50
C LEU A 39 -0.46 -17.43 -3.81
N GLU A 40 -1.70 -17.89 -3.67
CA GLU A 40 -2.63 -18.03 -4.80
C GLU A 40 -3.37 -16.71 -5.06
N VAL A 41 -3.50 -16.28 -6.32
CA VAL A 41 -4.22 -15.06 -6.71
C VAL A 41 -5.54 -15.37 -7.44
N PRO A 42 -6.62 -14.59 -7.23
CA PRO A 42 -6.71 -13.46 -6.31
C PRO A 42 -6.84 -13.90 -4.84
N CYS A 43 -6.09 -13.26 -3.95
CA CYS A 43 -6.19 -13.47 -2.51
C CYS A 43 -6.75 -12.24 -1.79
N HIS A 44 -7.75 -12.47 -0.95
CA HIS A 44 -8.43 -11.43 -0.16
C HIS A 44 -8.15 -11.55 1.34
N ASN A 45 -7.19 -12.39 1.73
CA ASN A 45 -6.76 -12.50 3.11
C ASN A 45 -5.73 -11.38 3.42
N PRO A 46 -6.04 -10.39 4.27
CA PRO A 46 -5.14 -9.27 4.54
C PRO A 46 -3.78 -9.71 5.10
N TYR A 47 -3.71 -10.83 5.82
CA TYR A 47 -2.47 -11.37 6.35
C TYR A 47 -1.48 -11.81 5.25
N MET A 48 -1.99 -12.13 4.06
CA MET A 48 -1.16 -12.50 2.90
C MET A 48 -0.46 -11.31 2.26
N ASN A 49 -0.77 -10.07 2.69
CA ASN A 49 -0.04 -8.88 2.26
C ASN A 49 1.44 -8.93 2.62
N ASN A 50 1.79 -9.51 3.76
CA ASN A 50 3.19 -9.70 4.15
C ASN A 50 3.93 -10.62 3.18
N LEU A 51 3.26 -11.68 2.69
CA LEU A 51 3.83 -12.60 1.71
C LEU A 51 3.93 -11.92 0.33
N ALA A 52 2.90 -11.15 -0.04
CA ALA A 52 2.94 -10.33 -1.25
C ALA A 52 4.09 -9.31 -1.22
N GLN A 53 4.41 -8.71 -0.06
CA GLN A 53 5.57 -7.84 0.08
C GLN A 53 6.89 -8.58 -0.18
N VAL A 54 7.03 -9.83 0.27
CA VAL A 54 8.21 -10.66 -0.05
C VAL A 54 8.31 -10.92 -1.56
N VAL A 55 7.20 -11.25 -2.21
CA VAL A 55 7.13 -11.41 -3.67
C VAL A 55 7.56 -10.12 -4.39
N GLU A 56 7.09 -8.97 -3.93
CA GLU A 56 7.50 -7.68 -4.48
C GLU A 56 8.98 -7.36 -4.25
N ILE A 57 9.55 -7.70 -3.09
CA ILE A 57 10.99 -7.52 -2.83
C ILE A 57 11.81 -8.28 -3.86
N VAL A 58 11.44 -9.53 -4.17
CA VAL A 58 12.10 -10.33 -5.22
C VAL A 58 11.95 -9.66 -6.58
N HIS A 59 10.74 -9.24 -6.94
CA HIS A 59 10.48 -8.56 -8.22
C HIS A 59 11.30 -7.27 -8.35
N CYS A 60 11.28 -6.41 -7.34
CA CYS A 60 11.98 -5.14 -7.32
C CYS A 60 13.50 -5.32 -7.34
N ALA A 61 14.03 -6.36 -6.69
CA ALA A 61 15.47 -6.68 -6.75
C ALA A 61 15.91 -7.01 -8.19
N HIS A 62 15.16 -7.87 -8.89
CA HIS A 62 15.44 -8.17 -10.29
C HIS A 62 15.26 -6.97 -11.22
N ASN A 63 14.21 -6.17 -11.01
CA ASN A 63 14.02 -4.95 -11.79
C ASN A 63 15.16 -3.95 -11.57
N SER A 64 15.66 -3.83 -10.34
CA SER A 64 16.81 -2.97 -10.02
C SER A 64 18.08 -3.44 -10.73
N LEU A 65 18.33 -4.76 -10.78
CA LEU A 65 19.46 -5.31 -11.55
C LEU A 65 19.34 -4.98 -13.03
N ALA A 66 18.16 -5.18 -13.63
CA ALA A 66 17.93 -4.85 -15.04
C ALA A 66 18.15 -3.35 -15.34
N MET A 67 17.72 -2.47 -14.44
CA MET A 67 17.96 -1.02 -14.57
C MET A 67 19.45 -0.67 -14.43
N LEU A 68 20.18 -1.34 -13.52
CA LEU A 68 21.63 -1.14 -13.37
C LEU A 68 22.38 -1.62 -14.62
N ASP A 69 22.06 -2.79 -15.15
CA ASP A 69 22.64 -3.32 -16.38
C ASP A 69 22.39 -2.36 -17.55
N GLN A 70 21.15 -1.84 -17.68
CA GLN A 70 20.82 -0.84 -18.70
C GLN A 70 21.70 0.41 -18.60
N VAL A 71 21.90 0.94 -17.39
CA VAL A 71 22.74 2.13 -17.15
C VAL A 71 24.22 1.84 -17.43
N LEU A 72 24.71 0.64 -17.09
CA LEU A 72 26.09 0.24 -17.35
C LEU A 72 26.36 0.07 -18.85
N ASP A 73 25.38 -0.44 -19.60
CA ASP A 73 25.49 -0.68 -21.04
C ASP A 73 25.33 0.60 -21.87
N GLN A 74 24.33 1.43 -21.54
CA GLN A 74 23.97 2.62 -22.32
C GLN A 74 24.73 3.87 -21.86
N GLY A 75 25.24 3.86 -20.63
CA GLY A 75 25.77 5.05 -19.97
C GLY A 75 24.67 5.97 -19.43
N LEU A 76 25.08 7.06 -18.80
CA LEU A 76 24.17 8.09 -18.30
C LEU A 76 24.04 9.21 -19.33
N GLU A 77 22.80 9.55 -19.67
CA GLU A 77 22.46 10.74 -20.44
C GLU A 77 21.96 11.85 -19.50
N GLN A 78 22.32 13.11 -19.77
CA GLN A 78 21.69 14.22 -19.07
C GLN A 78 20.32 14.52 -19.67
N GLU A 79 19.28 14.39 -18.86
CA GLU A 79 17.95 14.84 -19.24
C GLU A 79 17.84 16.37 -19.14
N ASP A 80 17.12 16.97 -20.09
CA ASP A 80 16.74 18.38 -20.00
C ASP A 80 15.62 18.54 -18.96
N ILE A 81 15.99 19.02 -17.78
CA ILE A 81 15.07 19.30 -16.67
C ILE A 81 14.60 20.76 -16.66
N SER A 82 14.85 21.53 -17.72
CA SER A 82 14.45 22.93 -17.77
C SER A 82 12.93 23.08 -17.90
N TYR A 83 12.34 23.86 -17.00
CA TYR A 83 10.92 24.21 -17.07
C TYR A 83 10.71 25.61 -16.50
N THR A 84 9.66 26.29 -16.97
CA THR A 84 9.19 27.56 -16.39
C THR A 84 7.90 27.29 -15.62
N PRO A 85 7.87 27.48 -14.29
CA PRO A 85 6.63 27.38 -13.53
C PRO A 85 5.59 28.36 -14.07
N GLY A 86 4.34 27.91 -14.16
CA GLY A 86 3.23 28.72 -14.64
C GLY A 86 1.90 28.20 -14.09
N PRO A 87 0.80 28.90 -14.41
CA PRO A 87 -0.52 28.51 -13.91
C PRO A 87 -0.92 27.16 -14.52
N GLY A 88 -1.48 26.28 -13.71
CA GLY A 88 -1.85 24.96 -14.18
C GLY A 88 -2.27 24.00 -13.09
N GLN A 89 -2.66 22.80 -13.51
CA GLN A 89 -2.99 21.69 -12.62
C GLN A 89 -2.17 20.46 -13.03
N GLY A 90 -1.53 19.82 -12.06
CA GLY A 90 -0.77 18.59 -12.24
C GLY A 90 -1.27 17.51 -11.30
N VAL A 91 -1.38 16.28 -11.81
CA VAL A 91 -1.70 15.10 -11.01
C VAL A 91 -0.64 14.05 -11.25
N GLY A 92 -0.05 13.54 -10.17
CA GLY A 92 0.89 12.43 -10.18
C GLY A 92 0.32 11.26 -9.39
N ALA A 93 0.51 10.05 -9.91
CA ALA A 93 0.16 8.82 -9.22
C ALA A 93 1.35 7.87 -9.27
N VAL A 94 1.70 7.29 -8.12
CA VAL A 94 2.76 6.28 -8.00
C VAL A 94 2.31 5.17 -7.07
N GLU A 95 2.78 3.95 -7.32
CA GLU A 95 2.64 2.85 -6.37
C GLU A 95 3.75 2.95 -5.31
N ALA A 96 3.43 3.54 -4.16
CA ALA A 96 4.32 3.52 -3.02
C ALA A 96 4.30 2.12 -2.36
N PRO A 97 5.28 1.76 -1.51
CA PRO A 97 5.32 0.43 -0.89
C PRO A 97 4.01 0.02 -0.19
N ARG A 98 3.34 0.99 0.44
CA ARG A 98 2.08 0.81 1.18
C ARG A 98 0.81 0.89 0.34
N GLY A 99 0.95 1.15 -0.96
CA GLY A 99 -0.14 1.24 -1.91
C GLY A 99 -0.10 2.50 -2.78
N LEU A 100 -1.18 2.71 -3.52
CA LEU A 100 -1.31 3.80 -4.48
C LEU A 100 -1.31 5.17 -3.79
N LEU A 101 -0.47 6.08 -4.28
CA LEU A 101 -0.29 7.44 -3.78
C LEU A 101 -0.67 8.43 -4.88
N PHE A 102 -1.62 9.32 -4.60
CA PHE A 102 -2.01 10.40 -5.51
C PHE A 102 -1.62 11.75 -4.95
N HIS A 103 -1.01 12.58 -5.78
CA HIS A 103 -0.73 13.98 -5.50
C HIS A 103 -1.36 14.84 -6.60
N ALA A 104 -2.17 15.83 -6.24
CA ALA A 104 -2.75 16.79 -7.15
C ALA A 104 -2.44 18.22 -6.67
N TYR A 105 -1.93 19.06 -7.57
CA TYR A 105 -1.54 20.43 -7.25
C TYR A 105 -2.10 21.41 -8.28
N ARG A 106 -2.48 22.61 -7.82
CA ARG A 106 -2.79 23.76 -8.68
C ARG A 106 -1.77 24.87 -8.43
N LEU A 107 -1.23 25.42 -9.50
CA LEU A 107 -0.31 26.56 -9.46
C LEU A 107 -1.00 27.82 -10.01
N ASP A 108 -0.65 28.99 -9.48
CA ASP A 108 -1.04 30.30 -9.99
C ASP A 108 -0.06 30.86 -11.05
N ASP A 109 -0.33 32.06 -11.54
CA ASP A 109 0.50 32.75 -12.55
C ASP A 109 1.95 33.01 -12.09
N SER A 110 2.18 33.03 -10.78
CA SER A 110 3.51 33.17 -10.18
C SER A 110 4.19 31.82 -9.90
N GLY A 111 3.58 30.71 -10.33
CA GLY A 111 4.05 29.35 -10.09
C GLY A 111 3.86 28.88 -8.64
N ARG A 112 3.05 29.58 -7.83
CA ARG A 112 2.83 29.21 -6.43
C ARG A 112 1.70 28.21 -6.31
N CYS A 113 1.88 27.22 -5.44
CA CYS A 113 0.85 26.25 -5.12
C CYS A 113 -0.33 26.93 -4.40
N THR A 114 -1.51 26.87 -5.01
CA THR A 114 -2.77 27.43 -4.48
C THR A 114 -3.71 26.34 -3.96
N GLU A 115 -3.63 25.13 -4.51
CA GLU A 115 -4.37 23.96 -4.06
C GLU A 115 -3.45 22.74 -4.01
N ALA A 116 -3.61 21.91 -2.98
CA ALA A 116 -2.92 20.65 -2.85
C ALA A 116 -3.90 19.60 -2.30
N ASP A 117 -3.99 18.45 -2.98
CA ASP A 117 -4.70 17.27 -2.51
C ASP A 117 -3.77 16.05 -2.57
N ALA A 118 -3.72 15.30 -1.48
CA ALA A 118 -2.87 14.13 -1.34
C ALA A 118 -3.68 12.96 -0.78
N VAL A 119 -3.91 11.95 -1.62
CA VAL A 119 -4.58 10.71 -1.22
C VAL A 119 -3.50 9.66 -0.95
N ILE A 120 -3.13 9.54 0.32
CA ILE A 120 -2.05 8.66 0.77
C ILE A 120 -2.53 7.20 0.95
N PRO A 121 -1.67 6.18 0.84
CA PRO A 121 -2.09 4.78 0.89
C PRO A 121 -2.75 4.38 2.22
N THR A 122 -2.16 4.79 3.34
CA THR A 122 -2.66 4.44 4.67
C THR A 122 -4.10 4.91 4.87
N SER A 123 -4.44 6.14 4.44
CA SER A 123 -5.79 6.69 4.62
C SER A 123 -6.83 5.93 3.80
N GLN A 124 -6.44 5.39 2.64
CA GLN A 124 -7.30 4.58 1.80
C GLN A 124 -7.66 3.25 2.48
N ASN A 125 -6.68 2.63 3.16
CA ASN A 125 -6.87 1.35 3.86
C ASN A 125 -7.68 1.47 5.17
N VAL A 126 -7.80 2.65 5.79
CA VAL A 126 -8.47 2.81 7.11
C VAL A 126 -9.88 2.19 7.14
N ASN A 127 -10.68 2.44 6.11
CA ASN A 127 -12.05 1.94 6.03
C ASN A 127 -12.09 0.41 5.89
N ASN A 128 -11.14 -0.17 5.14
CA ASN A 128 -11.05 -1.62 4.98
C ASN A 128 -10.59 -2.30 6.27
N ILE A 129 -9.59 -1.72 6.95
CA ILE A 129 -9.11 -2.16 8.26
C ILE A 129 -10.26 -2.20 9.27
N GLU A 130 -11.04 -1.12 9.35
CA GLU A 130 -12.17 -1.03 10.28
C GLU A 130 -13.23 -2.11 10.00
N ARG A 131 -13.51 -2.39 8.71
CA ARG A 131 -14.45 -3.43 8.31
C ARG A 131 -13.95 -4.82 8.64
N ASP A 132 -12.67 -5.09 8.40
CA ASP A 132 -12.06 -6.36 8.80
C ASP A 132 -12.08 -6.52 10.32
N MET A 133 -11.76 -5.48 11.09
CA MET A 133 -11.84 -5.51 12.55
C MET A 133 -13.26 -5.81 13.02
N LYS A 134 -14.28 -5.17 12.45
CA LYS A 134 -15.71 -5.43 12.76
C LYS A 134 -16.13 -6.86 12.40
N ALA A 135 -15.56 -7.44 11.34
CA ALA A 135 -15.85 -8.81 10.93
C ALA A 135 -15.14 -9.87 11.82
N PHE A 136 -13.90 -9.61 12.23
CA PHE A 136 -13.08 -10.56 13.00
C PHE A 136 -13.30 -10.47 14.51
N ALA A 137 -13.45 -9.28 15.08
CA ALA A 137 -13.49 -9.08 16.53
C ALA A 137 -14.56 -9.92 17.25
N PRO A 138 -15.83 -10.01 16.78
CA PRO A 138 -16.85 -10.81 17.46
C PRO A 138 -16.50 -12.29 17.57
N ARG A 139 -15.85 -12.84 16.53
CA ARG A 139 -15.44 -14.26 16.49
C ARG A 139 -14.30 -14.53 17.48
N MET A 140 -13.35 -13.62 17.57
CA MET A 140 -12.20 -13.74 18.48
C MET A 140 -12.61 -13.58 19.95
N VAL A 141 -13.46 -12.59 20.27
CA VAL A 141 -13.95 -12.36 21.64
C VAL A 141 -14.73 -13.57 22.18
N ALA A 142 -15.46 -14.28 21.32
CA ALA A 142 -16.21 -15.47 21.72
C ALA A 142 -15.32 -16.70 22.00
N SER A 143 -14.08 -16.73 21.50
CA SER A 143 -13.25 -17.94 21.45
C SER A 143 -11.90 -17.82 22.16
N MET A 144 -11.47 -16.61 22.53
CA MET A 144 -10.11 -16.34 23.01
C MET A 144 -10.08 -15.35 24.18
N PRO A 145 -9.07 -15.44 25.07
CA PRO A 145 -8.82 -14.42 26.10
C PRO A 145 -8.57 -13.03 25.51
N ARG A 146 -8.91 -11.97 26.28
CA ARG A 146 -8.81 -10.57 25.83
C ARG A 146 -7.43 -10.18 25.30
N ASP A 147 -6.34 -10.63 25.94
CA ASP A 147 -4.98 -10.33 25.47
C ASP A 147 -4.67 -10.95 24.10
N GLN A 148 -5.21 -12.12 23.80
CA GLN A 148 -5.06 -12.75 22.48
C GLN A 148 -5.89 -12.01 21.44
N VAL A 149 -7.12 -11.59 21.78
CA VAL A 149 -7.95 -10.75 20.89
C VAL A 149 -7.22 -9.47 20.53
N ARG A 150 -6.64 -8.78 21.53
CA ARG A 150 -5.84 -7.57 21.33
C ARG A 150 -4.67 -7.86 20.40
N LEU A 151 -3.87 -8.90 20.66
CA LEU A 151 -2.74 -9.28 19.81
C LEU A 151 -3.17 -9.52 18.36
N HIS A 152 -4.26 -10.26 18.12
CA HIS A 152 -4.75 -10.53 16.77
C HIS A 152 -5.24 -9.28 16.03
N LEU A 153 -5.90 -8.35 16.73
CA LEU A 153 -6.31 -7.07 16.14
C LEU A 153 -5.11 -6.20 15.80
N GLU A 154 -4.08 -6.18 16.64
CA GLU A 154 -2.83 -5.50 16.32
C GLU A 154 -2.10 -6.17 15.14
N MET A 155 -2.11 -7.50 15.04
CA MET A 155 -1.55 -8.24 13.89
C MET A 155 -2.30 -7.91 12.60
N LEU A 156 -3.64 -7.83 12.64
CA LEU A 156 -4.45 -7.41 11.51
C LEU A 156 -4.06 -6.01 11.05
N LEU A 157 -3.95 -5.06 12.00
CA LEU A 157 -3.52 -3.70 11.68
C LEU A 157 -2.13 -3.69 11.03
N ARG A 158 -1.16 -4.45 11.58
CA ARG A 158 0.20 -4.54 11.04
C ARG A 158 0.27 -5.20 9.66
N ALA A 159 -0.64 -6.12 9.34
CA ALA A 159 -0.71 -6.75 8.02
C ALA A 159 -0.98 -5.72 6.90
N TYR A 160 -1.60 -4.58 7.20
CA TYR A 160 -1.78 -3.47 6.26
C TYR A 160 -0.55 -2.55 6.14
N ASP A 161 0.52 -2.78 6.91
CA ASP A 161 1.73 -1.93 7.00
C ASP A 161 1.40 -0.42 7.09
N PRO A 162 0.62 0.02 8.11
CA PRO A 162 0.24 1.42 8.22
C PRO A 162 1.48 2.28 8.53
N CYS A 163 1.71 3.32 7.72
CA CYS A 163 2.74 4.34 8.00
C CYS A 163 2.28 5.33 9.08
N ILE A 164 1.91 4.82 10.25
CA ILE A 164 1.59 5.65 11.41
C ILE A 164 2.61 5.30 12.47
N SER A 165 3.69 6.08 12.50
CA SER A 165 4.91 5.88 13.28
C SER A 165 4.72 5.55 14.77
N CYS A 166 3.54 5.81 15.36
CA CYS A 166 3.26 5.57 16.79
C CYS A 166 1.98 4.77 17.11
N SER A 167 1.12 4.43 16.14
CA SER A 167 -0.23 3.93 16.48
C SER A 167 -0.39 2.42 16.66
N VAL A 168 0.58 1.61 16.21
CA VAL A 168 0.56 0.14 16.44
C VAL A 168 0.97 -0.27 17.85
N HIS A 169 1.41 0.68 18.69
CA HIS A 169 1.72 0.48 20.11
C HIS A 169 0.65 1.07 21.04
N MET A 170 -0.37 1.72 20.49
CA MET A 170 -1.38 2.49 21.24
C MET A 170 -2.80 2.15 20.75
N LEU A 171 -3.07 0.85 20.52
CA LEU A 171 -4.43 0.38 20.32
C LEU A 171 -5.09 0.19 21.68
N GLU A 172 -5.88 1.18 22.11
CA GLU A 172 -6.71 1.07 23.30
C GLU A 172 -8.03 0.37 22.92
N VAL A 173 -8.21 -0.87 23.39
CA VAL A 173 -9.40 -1.68 23.10
C VAL A 173 -10.36 -1.56 24.27
N GLU A 174 -11.42 -0.78 24.09
CA GLU A 174 -12.53 -0.71 25.05
C GLU A 174 -13.57 -1.78 24.72
N PHE A 175 -13.79 -2.71 25.65
CA PHE A 175 -14.82 -3.73 25.52
C PHE A 175 -16.13 -3.20 26.11
N VAL A 176 -17.09 -2.88 25.24
CA VAL A 176 -18.43 -2.44 25.63
C VAL A 176 -19.35 -3.65 25.75
N GLN A 177 -20.11 -3.75 26.85
CA GLN A 177 -21.11 -4.81 27.10
C GLN A 177 -22.41 -4.57 26.34
#